data_AF-A0A1B6GPU1-F1
#
_entry.id   AF-A0A1B6GPU1-F1
#
_cell.length_a   1.000
_cell.length_b   1.000
_cell.length_c   1.000
_cell.angle_alpha   90.00
_cell.angle_beta   90.00
_cell.angle_gamma   90.00
#
_symmetry.space_group_name_H-M   'P 1'
#
loop_
_entity.id
_entity.type
_entity.pdbx_description
1 polymer ?
#
loop_
_entity_poly.entity_id
_entity_poly.type
_entity_poly.pdbx_seq_one_letter_code
_entity_poly.pdbx_strand_id
1 'polypeptide(L)'
;SVPGGSNREIVFASGYFASERDSPPPEVQGLVKYCSERKLPLILGCDANAHNVAWASTNTNGRGEDMLEFILENNLDILNVGDSPTFVNRVRGEIIDITLG
;
A
#
# COMPACT_ATOMS: atom_id res chain seq x y z
N SER A 1 10.66 1.17 -40.26
CA SER A 1 9.96 0.34 -39.26
C SER A 1 10.09 1.04 -37.92
N VAL A 2 8.99 1.47 -37.32
CA VAL A 2 9.00 2.05 -35.96
C VAL A 2 9.46 0.95 -35.01
N PRO A 3 10.43 1.17 -34.10
CA PRO A 3 10.82 0.15 -33.13
C PRO A 3 9.57 -0.25 -32.35
N GLY A 4 9.25 -1.55 -32.35
CA GLY A 4 8.06 -2.06 -31.68
C GLY A 4 8.07 -1.65 -30.22
N GLY A 5 7.06 -0.89 -29.80
CA GLY A 5 6.81 -0.66 -28.39
C GLY A 5 6.59 -2.02 -27.74
N SER A 6 7.46 -2.40 -26.81
CA SER A 6 7.21 -3.56 -25.98
C SER A 6 5.92 -3.29 -25.20
N ASN A 7 4.93 -4.19 -25.31
CA ASN A 7 3.80 -4.16 -24.39
C ASN A 7 4.36 -4.33 -22.98
N ARG A 8 4.16 -3.32 -22.14
CA ARG A 8 4.54 -3.36 -20.72
C ARG A 8 3.34 -3.83 -19.92
N GLU A 9 3.46 -4.98 -19.29
CA GLU A 9 2.45 -5.46 -18.35
C GLU A 9 2.67 -4.78 -17.00
N ILE A 10 1.59 -4.26 -16.42
CA ILE A 10 1.55 -3.61 -15.10
C ILE A 10 0.36 -4.21 -14.35
N VAL A 11 0.55 -4.52 -13.07
CA VAL A 11 -0.49 -5.03 -12.20
C VAL A 11 -1.06 -3.88 -11.38
N PHE A 12 -2.38 -3.70 -11.44
CA PHE A 12 -3.11 -2.80 -10.56
C PHE A 12 -3.95 -3.61 -9.60
N ALA A 13 -3.95 -3.23 -8.33
CA ALA A 13 -4.75 -3.87 -7.31
C ALA A 13 -5.39 -2.86 -6.36
N SER A 14 -6.53 -3.24 -5.79
CA SER A 14 -7.24 -2.49 -4.77
C SER A 14 -7.62 -3.40 -3.61
N GLY A 15 -7.43 -2.97 -2.36
CA GLY A 15 -7.77 -3.77 -1.18
C GLY A 15 -8.43 -2.99 -0.05
N TYR A 16 -9.32 -3.64 0.69
CA TYR A 16 -9.88 -3.14 1.95
C TYR A 16 -9.52 -4.11 3.08
N PHE A 17 -8.75 -3.65 4.08
CA PHE A 17 -8.18 -4.52 5.12
C PHE A 17 -9.06 -4.52 6.36
N ALA A 18 -10.17 -5.27 6.30
CA ALA A 18 -11.18 -5.28 7.36
C ALA A 18 -10.73 -5.94 8.68
N SER A 19 -9.80 -6.90 8.62
CA SER A 19 -9.35 -7.68 9.79
C SER A 19 -8.33 -6.91 10.61
N GLU A 20 -8.50 -6.89 11.93
CA GLU A 20 -7.51 -6.32 12.86
C GLU A 20 -6.29 -7.22 13.10
N ARG A 21 -6.29 -8.44 12.56
CA ARG A 21 -5.24 -9.45 12.84
C ARG A 21 -4.21 -9.61 11.73
N ASP A 22 -4.57 -9.24 10.50
CA ASP A 22 -3.79 -9.57 9.31
C ASP A 22 -3.57 -8.30 8.48
N SER A 23 -2.47 -7.61 8.75
CA SER A 23 -2.13 -6.33 8.12
C SER A 23 -0.68 -6.39 7.57
N PRO A 24 -0.47 -6.53 6.25
CA PRO A 24 -1.48 -6.72 5.21
C PRO A 24 -2.05 -8.16 5.18
N PRO A 25 -3.25 -8.36 4.59
CA PRO A 25 -3.85 -9.68 4.42
C PRO A 25 -2.97 -10.64 3.59
N PRO A 26 -3.07 -11.97 3.81
CA PRO A 26 -2.28 -12.97 3.08
C PRO A 26 -2.41 -12.89 1.55
N GLU A 27 -3.56 -12.46 1.03
CA GLU A 27 -3.80 -12.27 -0.40
C GLU A 27 -2.90 -11.17 -0.98
N VAL A 28 -2.69 -10.09 -0.23
CA VAL A 28 -1.80 -8.98 -0.62
C VAL A 28 -0.34 -9.42 -0.55
N GLN A 29 0.05 -10.16 0.49
CA GLN A 29 1.38 -10.75 0.59
C GLN A 29 1.66 -11.68 -0.60
N GLY A 30 0.69 -12.52 -0.96
CA GLY A 30 0.76 -13.41 -2.12
C GLY A 30 0.87 -12.65 -3.45
N LEU A 31 0.11 -11.55 -3.61
CA LEU A 31 0.18 -10.71 -4.80
C LEU A 31 1.55 -10.03 -4.95
N VAL A 32 2.06 -9.42 -3.88
CA VAL A 32 3.39 -8.76 -3.88
C VAL A 32 4.48 -9.77 -4.21
N LYS A 33 4.43 -10.96 -3.59
CA LYS A 33 5.35 -12.07 -3.91
C LYS A 33 5.24 -12.49 -5.38
N TYR A 34 4.02 -12.65 -5.91
CA TYR A 34 3.79 -13.01 -7.31
C TYR A 34 4.39 -11.99 -8.28
N CYS A 35 4.19 -10.69 -8.02
CA CYS A 35 4.71 -9.58 -8.83
C CYS A 35 6.24 -9.51 -8.75
N SER A 36 6.80 -9.63 -7.55
CA SER A 36 8.24 -9.63 -7.30
C SER A 36 8.95 -10.78 -8.05
N GLU A 37 8.47 -12.02 -7.91
CA GLU A 37 9.04 -13.20 -8.58
C GLU A 37 9.03 -13.08 -10.11
N ARG A 38 8.05 -12.38 -10.67
CA ARG A 38 7.86 -12.20 -12.12
C ARG A 38 8.40 -10.88 -12.65
N LYS A 39 8.94 -10.02 -11.78
CA LYS A 39 9.42 -8.67 -12.13
C LYS A 39 8.32 -7.82 -12.79
N LEU A 40 7.09 -7.97 -12.32
CA LEU A 40 5.95 -7.18 -12.76
C LEU A 40 5.84 -5.93 -11.90
N PRO A 41 5.81 -4.72 -12.49
CA PRO A 41 5.45 -3.51 -11.75
C PRO A 41 4.06 -3.67 -11.12
N LEU A 42 3.95 -3.27 -9.85
CA LEU A 42 2.71 -3.31 -9.09
C LEU A 42 2.33 -1.88 -8.68
N ILE A 43 1.05 -1.54 -8.77
CA ILE A 43 0.47 -0.39 -8.06
C ILE A 43 -0.69 -0.91 -7.23
N LEU A 44 -0.60 -0.74 -5.91
CA LEU A 44 -1.60 -1.18 -4.95
C LEU A 44 -2.18 0.04 -4.22
N GLY A 45 -3.48 0.28 -4.37
CA GLY A 45 -4.22 1.19 -3.50
C GLY A 45 -5.00 0.41 -2.44
N CYS A 46 -4.93 0.79 -1.18
CA CYS A 46 -5.71 0.10 -0.15
C CYS A 46 -6.21 1.03 0.94
N ASP A 47 -7.42 0.76 1.42
CA ASP A 47 -7.87 1.21 2.73
C ASP A 47 -7.34 0.19 3.74
N ALA A 48 -6.20 0.55 4.34
CA ALA A 48 -5.42 -0.34 5.18
C ALA A 48 -5.91 -0.37 6.63
N ASN A 49 -6.74 0.60 7.04
CA ASN A 49 -7.05 0.91 8.45
C ASN A 49 -5.78 0.97 9.33
N ALA A 50 -4.65 1.32 8.73
CA ALA A 50 -3.33 1.35 9.34
C ALA A 50 -2.85 2.80 9.43
N HIS A 51 -2.33 3.16 10.59
CA HIS A 51 -1.86 4.52 10.87
C HIS A 51 -0.34 4.47 11.00
N ASN A 52 0.39 5.26 10.23
CA ASN A 52 1.82 5.45 10.42
C ASN A 52 2.22 6.84 9.91
N VAL A 53 3.16 7.46 10.61
CA VAL A 53 3.77 8.73 10.20
C VAL A 53 4.50 8.64 8.85
N ALA A 54 4.90 7.44 8.42
CA ALA A 54 5.54 7.18 7.13
C ALA A 54 4.65 7.56 5.92
N TRP A 55 3.32 7.51 6.06
CA TRP A 55 2.35 8.01 5.09
C TRP A 55 1.56 9.21 5.65
N ALA A 56 2.18 9.98 6.54
CA ALA A 56 1.68 11.22 7.12
C ALA A 56 0.38 11.10 7.97
N SER A 57 0.05 9.91 8.49
CA SER A 57 -0.96 9.84 9.57
C SER A 57 -0.45 10.52 10.84
N THR A 58 -1.37 10.94 11.72
CA THR A 58 -0.99 11.73 12.91
C THR A 58 -0.38 10.88 14.03
N ASN A 59 -0.52 9.56 13.96
CA ASN A 59 0.07 8.60 14.88
C ASN A 59 0.49 7.32 14.16
N THR A 60 1.14 6.43 14.91
CA THR A 60 1.42 5.05 14.49
C THR A 60 0.64 4.07 15.37
N ASN A 61 -0.05 3.11 14.76
CA ASN A 61 -0.69 1.98 15.45
C ASN A 61 0.01 0.66 15.07
N GLY A 62 -0.28 -0.44 15.76
CA GLY A 62 0.36 -1.73 15.49
C GLY A 62 0.21 -2.19 14.04
N ARG A 63 -0.97 -1.98 13.43
CA ARG A 63 -1.19 -2.28 12.01
C ARG A 63 -0.30 -1.48 11.08
N GLY A 64 0.00 -0.23 11.43
CA GLY A 64 0.92 0.62 10.70
C GLY A 64 2.37 0.25 10.89
N GLU A 65 2.74 -0.36 12.03
CA GLU A 65 4.06 -0.97 12.23
C GLU A 65 4.20 -2.19 11.33
N ASP A 66 3.24 -3.13 11.39
CA ASP A 66 3.24 -4.35 10.57
C ASP A 66 3.24 -4.04 9.07
N MET A 67 2.43 -3.06 8.63
CA MET A 67 2.42 -2.59 7.24
C MET A 67 3.76 -1.98 6.82
N LEU A 68 4.39 -1.17 7.68
CA LEU A 68 5.66 -0.54 7.35
C LEU A 68 6.78 -1.59 7.26
N GLU A 69 6.81 -2.57 8.16
CA GLU A 69 7.73 -3.71 8.08
C GLU A 69 7.56 -4.46 6.77
N PHE A 70 6.32 -4.82 6.41
CA PHE A 70 6.01 -5.47 5.13
C PHE A 70 6.48 -4.66 3.91
N ILE A 71 6.24 -3.34 3.91
CA ILE A 71 6.66 -2.43 2.82
C ILE A 71 8.19 -2.46 2.67
N LEU A 72 8.92 -2.35 3.79
CA LEU A 72 10.38 -2.34 3.80
C LEU A 72 10.98 -3.68 3.37
N GLU A 73 10.43 -4.80 3.85
CA GLU A 73 10.88 -6.15 3.50
C GLU A 73 10.69 -6.48 2.01
N ASN A 74 9.68 -5.88 1.37
CA ASN A 74 9.34 -6.13 -0.02
C ASN A 74 9.82 -5.02 -0.98
N ASN A 75 10.59 -4.05 -0.48
CA ASN A 75 11.10 -2.92 -1.27
C ASN A 75 10.00 -2.17 -2.04
N LEU A 76 8.85 -1.96 -1.40
CA LEU A 76 7.76 -1.15 -1.96
C LEU A 76 7.94 0.32 -1.60
N ASP A 77 7.60 1.21 -2.52
CA ASP A 77 7.59 2.65 -2.28
C ASP A 77 6.22 3.11 -1.80
N ILE A 78 6.20 3.98 -0.80
CA ILE A 78 4.98 4.70 -0.38
C ILE A 78 4.77 5.87 -1.34
N LEU A 79 3.65 5.86 -2.06
CA LEU A 79 3.33 6.84 -3.10
C LEU A 79 2.41 7.98 -2.61
N ASN A 80 1.98 7.93 -1.34
CA ASN A 80 1.22 9.03 -0.72
C ASN A 80 2.05 10.32 -0.73
N VAL A 81 1.40 11.43 -1.08
CA VAL A 81 2.01 12.77 -1.07
C VAL A 81 1.08 13.74 -0.34
N GLY A 82 1.65 14.54 0.53
CA GLY A 82 0.93 15.48 1.39
C GLY A 82 0.41 14.84 2.67
N ASP A 83 -0.32 15.63 3.44
CA ASP A 83 -0.76 15.32 4.81
C ASP A 83 -2.28 15.52 5.00
N SER A 84 -3.01 15.67 3.89
CA SER A 84 -4.47 15.79 3.93
C SER A 84 -5.09 14.45 4.35
N PRO A 85 -5.88 14.41 5.44
CA PRO A 85 -6.52 13.18 5.90
C PRO A 85 -7.40 12.55 4.82
N THR A 86 -7.31 11.23 4.68
CA THR A 86 -8.18 10.45 3.79
C THR A 86 -9.45 9.98 4.51
N PHE A 87 -9.37 9.87 5.84
CA PHE A 87 -10.49 9.61 6.71
C PHE A 87 -10.62 10.69 7.78
N VAL A 88 -11.82 11.23 7.96
CA VAL A 88 -12.12 12.25 8.97
C VAL A 88 -13.34 11.84 9.78
N ASN A 89 -13.22 11.87 11.10
CA ASN A 89 -14.35 11.76 12.01
C ASN A 89 -14.50 13.07 12.81
N ARG A 90 -15.44 13.09 13.77
CA ARG A 90 -15.75 14.30 14.56
C ARG A 90 -14.57 14.83 15.39
N VAL A 91 -13.56 14.00 15.67
CA VAL A 91 -12.49 14.26 16.64
C VAL A 91 -11.10 14.29 15.98
N ARG A 92 -10.88 13.51 14.92
CA ARG A 92 -9.58 13.38 14.26
C ARG A 92 -9.69 13.13 12.75
N GLY A 93 -8.64 13.50 12.03
CA GLY A 93 -8.39 13.09 10.65
C GLY A 93 -7.12 12.25 10.59
N GLU A 94 -7.14 11.17 9.81
CA GLU A 94 -6.03 10.23 9.67
C GLU A 94 -5.86 9.84 8.20
N ILE A 95 -4.66 9.38 7.86
CA ILE A 95 -4.36 8.82 6.54
C ILE A 95 -4.31 7.31 6.70
N ILE A 96 -5.38 6.66 6.26
CA ILE A 96 -5.55 5.20 6.33
C ILE A 96 -5.68 4.56 4.94
N ASP A 97 -5.85 5.38 3.91
CA ASP A 97 -5.76 4.97 2.51
C ASP A 97 -4.32 5.15 2.02
N ILE A 98 -3.70 4.06 1.59
CA ILE A 98 -2.28 3.99 1.22
C ILE A 98 -2.17 3.60 -0.25
N THR A 99 -1.26 4.22 -0.98
CA THR A 99 -0.87 3.80 -2.34
C THR A 99 0.60 3.36 -2.32
N LEU A 100 0.86 2.15 -2.83
CA LEU A 100 2.19 1.52 -2.89
C LEU A 100 2.58 1.20 -4.34
N GLY A 101 3.86 1.23 -4.67
CA GLY A 101 4.38 0.80 -5.98
C GLY A 101 5.86 0.50 -6.04
#